data_AF-A0A1H9KTV8-F1
#
_entry.id   AF-A0A1H9KTV8-F1
#
_cell.length_a   1.000
_cell.length_b   1.000
_cell.length_c   1.000
_cell.angle_alpha   90.00
_cell.angle_beta   90.00
_cell.angle_gamma   90.00
#
_symmetry.space_group_name_H-M   'P 1'
#
loop_
_entity.id
_entity.type
_entity.pdbx_description
1 polymer ?
#
loop_
_entity_poly.entity_id
_entity_poly.type
_entity_poly.pdbx_seq_one_letter_code
_entity_poly.pdbx_strand_id
1 'polypeptide(L)' 'MPTVFRDFDDFWEPFLGRTGAAPAYLATLPGDQRDAVRDLLRSRLPAHGPIELTARAWAVKGVR' A
#
# COMPACT_ATOMS: atom_id res chain seq x y z
N MET A 1 -16.41 2.84 3.63
CA MET A 1 -16.20 1.62 4.44
C MET A 1 -14.88 1.79 5.17
N PRO A 2 -14.85 1.80 6.51
CA PRO A 2 -13.59 1.78 7.25
C PRO A 2 -12.88 0.45 6.95
N THR A 3 -11.61 0.52 6.56
CA THR A 3 -10.74 -0.66 6.40
C THR A 3 -9.76 -0.61 7.55
N VAL A 4 -9.88 -1.58 8.45
CA VAL A 4 -9.04 -1.69 9.65
C VAL A 4 -8.02 -2.78 9.41
N PHE A 5 -6.74 -2.43 9.47
CA PHE A 5 -5.63 -3.38 9.44
C PHE A 5 -5.07 -3.54 10.85
N ARG A 6 -4.69 -4.77 11.22
CA ARG A 6 -4.21 -5.10 12.56
C ARG A 6 -2.84 -4.48 12.86
N ASP A 7 -1.99 -4.47 11.84
CA ASP A 7 -0.62 -3.98 11.89
C ASP A 7 -0.14 -3.62 10.47
N PHE A 8 1.12 -3.20 10.36
CA PHE A 8 1.71 -2.84 9.08
C PHE A 8 1.81 -4.02 8.11
N ASP A 9 2.06 -5.23 8.59
CA ASP A 9 2.24 -6.40 7.73
C ASP A 9 0.90 -6.81 7.12
N ASP A 10 -0.18 -6.74 7.92
CA ASP A 10 -1.58 -6.90 7.48
C ASP A 10 -1.99 -5.82 6.46
N PHE A 11 -1.48 -4.59 6.61
CA PHE A 11 -1.63 -3.52 5.62
C PHE A 11 -0.82 -3.76 4.34
N TRP A 12 0.38 -4.37 4.45
CA TRP A 12 1.32 -4.51 3.34
C TRP A 12 1.09 -5.76 2.48
N GLU A 13 0.61 -6.86 3.07
CA GLU A 13 0.35 -8.14 2.39
C GLU A 13 -0.46 -8.00 1.07
N PRO A 14 -1.53 -7.19 1.00
CA PRO A 14 -2.28 -7.01 -0.24
C PRO A 14 -1.45 -6.44 -1.41
N PHE A 15 -0.40 -5.67 -1.13
CA PHE A 15 0.51 -5.10 -2.14
C PHE A 15 1.48 -6.12 -2.73
N LEU A 16 1.59 -7.31 -2.13
CA LEU A 16 2.39 -8.42 -2.62
C LEU A 16 1.61 -9.33 -3.59
N GLY A 17 0.29 -9.26 -3.60
CA GLY A 17 -0.57 -9.94 -4.58
C GLY A 17 -0.59 -9.23 -5.93
N ARG A 18 -0.99 -9.88 -7.03
CA ARG A 18 -1.06 -9.24 -8.38
C ARG A 18 -2.38 -8.53 -8.69
N THR A 19 -3.29 -8.43 -7.73
CA THR A 19 -4.65 -7.95 -7.99
C THR A 19 -4.87 -6.54 -7.45
N GLY A 20 -5.01 -5.57 -8.36
CA GLY A 20 -5.32 -4.18 -8.03
C GLY A 20 -4.32 -3.19 -8.64
N ALA A 21 -4.68 -1.91 -8.67
CA ALA A 21 -3.85 -0.87 -9.28
C ALA A 21 -2.52 -0.67 -8.53
N ALA A 22 -2.54 -0.66 -7.21
CA ALA A 22 -1.34 -0.43 -6.41
C ALA A 22 -0.34 -1.60 -6.43
N PRO A 23 -0.76 -2.88 -6.29
CA PRO A 23 0.15 -4.00 -6.45
C PRO A 23 0.70 -4.14 -7.87
N ALA A 24 -0.10 -3.83 -8.90
CA ALA A 24 0.37 -3.80 -10.28
C ALA A 24 1.47 -2.76 -10.51
N TYR A 25 1.34 -1.56 -9.94
CA TYR A 25 2.39 -0.55 -9.99
C TYR A 25 3.64 -1.00 -9.24
N LEU A 26 3.48 -1.54 -8.03
CA LEU A 26 4.60 -2.03 -7.21
C LEU A 26 5.41 -3.12 -7.94
N ALA A 27 4.72 -3.98 -8.69
CA ALA A 27 5.34 -5.01 -9.52
C ALA A 27 6.20 -4.46 -10.68
N THR A 28 5.94 -3.23 -11.15
CA THR A 28 6.77 -2.57 -12.18
C THR A 28 8.06 -1.96 -11.63
N LEU A 29 8.15 -1.72 -10.32
CA LEU A 29 9.31 -1.10 -9.70
C LEU A 29 10.45 -2.11 -9.51
N PRO A 30 11.72 -1.70 -9.61
CA PRO A 30 12.86 -2.52 -9.20
C PRO A 30 12.87 -2.73 -7.67
N GLY A 31 13.60 -3.74 -7.19
CA GLY A 31 13.53 -4.19 -5.78
C GLY A 31 13.88 -3.11 -4.75
N ASP A 32 14.91 -2.31 -5.04
CA ASP A 32 15.34 -1.18 -4.21
C ASP A 32 14.25 -0.11 -4.04
N GLN A 33 13.50 0.19 -5.11
CA GLN A 33 12.38 1.13 -5.06
C GLN A 33 11.19 0.55 -4.29
N ARG A 34 10.96 -0.77 -4.35
CA ARG A 34 9.92 -1.42 -3.53
C ARG A 34 10.24 -1.31 -2.04
N ASP A 35 11.50 -1.53 -1.67
CA ASP A 35 11.95 -1.38 -0.29
C ASP A 35 11.84 0.07 0.19
N ALA A 36 12.25 1.04 -0.65
CA ALA A 36 12.09 2.46 -0.33
C ALA A 36 10.61 2.87 -0.12
N VAL A 37 9.69 2.33 -0.92
CA VAL A 37 8.24 2.55 -0.75
C VAL A 37 7.75 1.93 0.57
N ARG A 38 8.17 0.69 0.86
CA ARG A 38 7.81 0.01 2.12
C ARG A 38 8.26 0.81 3.33
N ASP A 39 9.51 1.26 3.34
CA ASP A 39 10.10 1.96 4.48
C ASP A 39 9.46 3.36 4.66
N LEU A 40 9.16 4.05 3.56
CA LEU A 40 8.41 5.31 3.59
C LEU A 40 7.02 5.12 4.17
N LEU A 41 6.28 4.09 3.76
CA LEU A 41 4.95 3.78 4.30
C LEU A 41 5.02 3.45 5.79
N ARG A 42 6.01 2.65 6.20
CA ARG A 42 6.25 2.33 7.61
C ARG A 42 6.54 3.58 8.46
N SER A 43 7.22 4.58 7.91
CA SER A 43 7.48 5.86 8.60
C SER A 43 6.25 6.76 8.75
N ARG A 44 5.24 6.59 7.88
CA ARG A 44 4.05 7.45 7.81
C ARG A 44 2.84 6.87 8.54
N LEU A 45 2.84 5.57 8.77
CA LEU A 45 1.77 4.87 9.47
C LEU A 45 2.04 4.82 10.98
N PRO A 46 0.99 4.69 11.80
CA PRO A 46 1.16 4.44 13.23
C PRO A 46 2.07 3.24 13.47
N ALA A 47 3.06 3.41 14.36
CA ALA A 47 3.99 2.34 14.71
C ALA A 47 3.33 1.21 15.53
N HIS A 48 2.24 1.53 16.22
CA HIS A 48 1.51 0.61 17.12
C HIS A 48 0.01 0.82 17.02
N GLY A 49 -0.74 -0.30 17.14
CA GLY A 49 -2.19 -0.32 17.08
C GLY A 49 -2.74 -0.44 15.66
N PRO A 50 -4.07 -0.56 15.53
CA PRO A 50 -4.71 -0.77 14.25
C PRO A 50 -4.54 0.45 13.33
N ILE A 51 -4.30 0.17 12.05
CA ILE A 51 -4.25 1.17 11.00
C ILE A 51 -5.66 1.31 10.43
N GLU A 52 -6.34 2.39 10.81
CA GLU A 52 -7.65 2.74 10.28
C GLU A 52 -7.49 3.62 9.04
N LEU A 53 -7.73 3.04 7.87
CA LEU A 53 -7.79 3.79 6.63
C LEU A 53 -9.23 3.94 6.18
N THR A 54 -9.62 5.19 5.94
CA THR A 54 -10.88 5.45 5.24
C THR A 54 -10.66 5.11 3.78
N ALA A 55 -11.27 4.02 3.31
CA ALA A 55 -11.17 3.62 1.91
C ALA A 55 -11.69 4.75 1.02
N ARG A 56 -10.81 5.31 0.19
CA ARG A 56 -11.13 6.29 -0.85
C ARG A 56 -10.64 5.74 -2.17
N ALA A 57 -11.56 5.33 -3.03
CA ALA A 57 -11.24 4.81 -4.36
C ALA A 57 -10.91 5.98 -5.29
N TRP A 58 -9.66 6.07 -5.73
CA TRP A 58 -9.23 7.03 -6.73
C TRP A 58 -8.94 6.29 -8.03
N ALA A 59 -9.74 6.55 -9.08
CA ALA A 59 -9.46 6.07 -10.42
C ALA A 59 -8.49 7.06 -11.09
N VAL A 60 -7.31 6.58 -11.51
CA VAL A 60 -6.34 7.39 -12.25
C VAL A 60 -6.34 6.93 -13.71
N LYS A 61 -6.56 7.87 -14.63
CA LYS A 61 -6.47 7.63 -16.08
C LYS A 61 -5.11 8.12 -16.57
N GLY A 62 -4.29 7.20 -17.07
CA GLY A 62 -3.08 7.57 -17.80
C GLY A 62 -3.45 8.25 -19.11
N VAL A 63 -2.90 9.45 -19.35
CA VAL A 63 -2.89 10.09 -20.66
C VAL A 63 -1.55 9.79 -21.32
N ARG A 64 -1.62 9.32 -22.56
CA ARG A 64 -0.49 8.91 -23.40
C ARG A 64 0.21 10.13 -23.98
#